data_AF-A0A5N6PAI7-F1
#
_entry.id   AF-A0A5N6PAI7-F1
#
_cell.length_a   1.000
_cell.length_b   1.000
_cell.length_c   1.000
_cell.angle_alpha   90.00
_cell.angle_beta   90.00
_cell.angle_gamma   90.00
#
_symmetry.space_group_name_H-M   'P 1'
#
loop_
_entity.id
_entity.type
_entity.pdbx_description
1 polymer ?
#
loop_
_entity_poly.entity_id
_entity_poly.type
_entity_poly.pdbx_seq_one_letter_code
_entity_poly.pdbx_strand_id
1 'polypeptide(L)'
;MLEAVAFNDLWIWHAYFGVSGSNNDINVLDQSPIFDDILDRVAPGSSFYANNTYYKYVYYLADGIYHENATFVKSFTCPREDDDRQKYFKKAQEAVRKDVERAFGVLKKKWYMIHNSCRIWHKSKIRDAMYACIILHNMILDDKGKAICQNYEDVDPPVEEVTPEERVEIRAEIRSREIHNML
;
A
#
# COMPACT_ATOMS: atom_id res chain seq x y z
N MET A 1 -12.70 -0.21 6.66
CA MET A 1 -11.25 -0.41 6.49
C MET A 1 -10.81 0.43 5.31
N LEU A 2 -9.69 1.16 5.44
CA LEU A 2 -9.15 2.03 4.39
C LEU A 2 -7.75 1.55 4.05
N GLU A 3 -7.53 1.25 2.79
CA GLU A 3 -6.23 1.01 2.19
C GLU A 3 -5.71 2.33 1.62
N ALA A 4 -4.46 2.71 1.90
CA ALA A 4 -3.90 3.92 1.32
C ALA A 4 -2.41 3.81 1.07
N VAL A 5 -1.94 4.48 0.03
CA VAL A 5 -0.51 4.70 -0.26
C VAL A 5 -0.23 6.17 -0.02
N ALA A 6 0.72 6.46 0.87
CA ALA A 6 1.10 7.81 1.24
C ALA A 6 2.61 7.99 1.23
N PHE A 7 3.07 9.18 0.84
CA PHE A 7 4.48 9.57 0.91
C PHE A 7 4.81 10.23 2.25
N ASN A 8 6.12 10.43 2.48
CA ASN A 8 6.63 11.10 3.66
C ASN A 8 6.12 12.55 3.81
N ASP A 9 5.85 13.25 2.71
CA ASP A 9 5.25 14.58 2.67
C ASP A 9 3.75 14.63 3.01
N LEU A 10 3.15 13.48 3.37
CA LEU A 10 1.73 13.30 3.67
C LEU A 10 0.81 13.30 2.44
N TRP A 11 1.36 13.32 1.22
CA TRP A 11 0.57 13.16 0.00
C TRP A 11 0.03 11.74 -0.08
N ILE A 12 -1.25 11.60 -0.39
CA ILE A 12 -1.91 10.30 -0.55
C ILE A 12 -2.16 10.06 -2.03
N TRP A 13 -1.52 9.03 -2.60
CA TRP A 13 -1.65 8.65 -4.01
C TRP A 13 -2.86 7.78 -4.28
N HIS A 14 -3.05 6.81 -3.40
CA HIS A 14 -4.11 5.84 -3.53
C HIS A 14 -4.90 5.79 -2.24
N ALA A 15 -6.21 5.63 -2.37
CA ALA A 15 -7.09 5.34 -1.25
C ALA A 15 -8.25 4.46 -1.71
N TYR A 16 -8.42 3.31 -1.06
CA TYR A 16 -9.53 2.41 -1.30
C TYR A 16 -10.30 2.12 0.00
N PHE A 17 -11.60 2.39 -0.02
CA PHE A 17 -12.48 2.08 1.11
C PHE A 17 -13.20 0.75 0.88
N GLY A 18 -12.76 -0.28 1.59
CA GLY A 18 -13.26 -1.65 1.44
C GLY A 18 -14.71 -1.88 1.84
N VAL A 19 -15.16 -3.13 1.71
CA VAL A 19 -16.53 -3.55 2.03
C VAL A 19 -16.80 -3.59 3.54
N SER A 20 -18.01 -3.18 3.96
CA SER A 20 -18.42 -3.21 5.36
C SER A 20 -18.67 -4.66 5.81
N GLY A 21 -17.91 -5.11 6.82
CA GLY A 21 -17.92 -6.46 7.38
C GLY A 21 -16.66 -6.68 8.22
N SER A 22 -16.49 -7.87 8.80
CA SER A 22 -15.26 -8.29 9.50
C SER A 22 -14.12 -8.60 8.52
N ASN A 23 -13.84 -7.71 7.59
CA ASN A 23 -12.58 -7.79 6.85
C ASN A 23 -11.47 -7.46 7.84
N ASN A 24 -10.69 -8.47 8.18
CA ASN A 24 -9.43 -8.37 8.87
C ASN A 24 -8.34 -7.96 7.86
N ASP A 25 -7.16 -7.62 8.37
CA ASP A 25 -6.00 -7.21 7.56
C ASP A 25 -5.66 -8.23 6.46
N ILE A 26 -5.99 -9.51 6.68
CA ILE A 26 -5.76 -10.60 5.71
C ILE A 26 -6.71 -10.51 4.51
N ASN A 27 -8.00 -10.27 4.73
CA ASN A 27 -9.01 -10.25 3.67
C ASN A 27 -9.04 -8.94 2.87
N VAL A 28 -8.32 -7.89 3.31
CA VAL A 28 -8.19 -6.63 2.53
C VAL A 28 -7.57 -6.92 1.17
N LEU A 29 -6.54 -7.79 1.18
CA LEU A 29 -5.67 -8.02 0.04
C LEU A 29 -6.41 -8.66 -1.14
N ASP A 30 -7.39 -9.51 -0.86
CA ASP A 30 -8.21 -10.15 -1.89
C ASP A 30 -9.13 -9.14 -2.61
N GLN A 31 -9.31 -7.95 -2.06
CA GLN A 31 -10.16 -6.88 -2.59
C GLN A 31 -9.38 -5.59 -2.89
N SER A 32 -8.04 -5.64 -2.81
CA SER A 32 -7.16 -4.50 -2.99
C SER A 32 -6.98 -4.21 -4.48
N PRO A 33 -7.39 -3.02 -4.96
CA PRO A 33 -7.17 -2.63 -6.36
C PRO A 33 -5.68 -2.56 -6.72
N ILE A 34 -4.81 -2.22 -5.76
CA ILE A 34 -3.36 -2.19 -5.94
C ILE A 34 -2.81 -3.59 -6.29
N PHE A 35 -3.43 -4.63 -5.74
CA PHE A 35 -3.06 -6.01 -6.07
C PHE A 35 -3.64 -6.44 -7.42
N ASP A 36 -4.81 -5.93 -7.80
CA ASP A 36 -5.38 -6.14 -9.13
C ASP A 36 -4.46 -5.56 -10.21
N ASP A 37 -3.84 -4.39 -9.98
CA ASP A 37 -2.87 -3.80 -10.93
C ASP A 37 -1.66 -4.72 -11.19
N ILE A 38 -1.22 -5.51 -10.20
CA ILE A 38 -0.18 -6.53 -10.39
C ILE A 38 -0.71 -7.69 -11.21
N LEU A 39 -1.92 -8.16 -10.92
CA LEU A 39 -2.56 -9.26 -11.65
C LEU A 39 -2.79 -8.90 -13.12
N ASP A 40 -3.08 -7.63 -13.38
CA ASP A 40 -3.42 -7.10 -14.69
C ASP A 40 -2.19 -6.55 -15.42
N ARG A 41 -0.99 -6.68 -14.83
CA ARG A 41 0.31 -6.18 -15.35
C ARG A 41 0.34 -4.68 -15.65
N VAL A 42 -0.53 -3.91 -15.02
CA VAL A 42 -0.64 -2.45 -15.16
C VAL A 42 0.12 -1.71 -14.05
N ALA A 43 0.65 -2.43 -13.06
CA ALA A 43 1.45 -1.84 -11.99
C ALA A 43 2.68 -1.08 -12.57
N PRO A 44 2.94 0.19 -12.17
CA PRO A 44 4.01 1.00 -12.73
C PRO A 44 5.38 0.34 -12.56
N GLY A 45 6.19 0.35 -13.63
CA GLY A 45 7.64 0.06 -13.65
C GLY A 45 8.12 -0.88 -12.54
N SER A 46 7.61 -2.12 -12.54
CA SER A 46 7.54 -2.94 -11.33
C SER A 46 8.78 -3.79 -11.06
N SER A 47 9.64 -3.99 -12.06
CA SER A 47 10.84 -4.82 -11.92
C SER A 47 12.09 -4.02 -11.58
N PHE A 48 12.90 -4.49 -10.64
CA PHE A 48 14.18 -3.88 -10.29
C PHE A 48 15.23 -4.92 -9.91
N TYR A 49 16.50 -4.51 -9.85
CA TYR A 49 17.58 -5.32 -9.29
C TYR A 49 17.98 -4.78 -7.93
N ALA A 50 18.06 -5.64 -6.93
CA ALA A 50 18.67 -5.31 -5.64
C ALA A 50 19.60 -6.44 -5.20
N ASN A 51 20.83 -6.09 -4.81
CA ASN A 51 21.85 -7.05 -4.38
C ASN A 51 22.06 -8.22 -5.38
N ASN A 52 22.07 -7.92 -6.69
CA ASN A 52 22.13 -8.88 -7.80
C ASN A 52 20.95 -9.87 -7.90
N THR A 53 19.91 -9.71 -7.10
CA THR A 53 18.65 -10.44 -7.23
C THR A 53 17.70 -9.64 -8.12
N TYR A 54 17.09 -10.32 -9.10
CA TYR A 54 16.05 -9.74 -9.95
C TYR A 54 14.69 -9.84 -9.26
N TYR A 55 14.06 -8.71 -9.04
CA TYR A 55 12.73 -8.57 -8.48
C TYR A 55 11.77 -8.30 -9.63
N LYS A 56 10.92 -9.28 -9.97
CA LYS A 56 10.02 -9.22 -11.13
C LYS A 56 8.78 -8.35 -10.90
N TYR A 57 8.30 -8.29 -9.65
CA TYR A 57 7.06 -7.62 -9.26
C TYR A 57 7.32 -6.43 -8.33
N VAL A 58 6.28 -5.65 -8.03
CA VAL A 58 6.31 -4.70 -6.92
C VAL A 58 6.25 -5.46 -5.59
N TYR A 59 7.04 -5.02 -4.62
CA TYR A 59 7.12 -5.61 -3.28
C TYR A 59 6.55 -4.66 -2.24
N TYR A 60 5.65 -5.18 -1.39
CA TYR A 60 5.04 -4.44 -0.30
C TYR A 60 5.68 -4.79 1.04
N LEU A 61 5.93 -3.76 1.85
CA LEU A 61 6.33 -3.96 3.25
C LEU A 61 5.13 -4.47 4.04
N ALA A 62 5.28 -5.65 4.65
CA ALA A 62 4.20 -6.29 5.40
C ALA A 62 4.61 -6.55 6.85
N ASP A 63 3.64 -6.48 7.75
CA ASP A 63 3.80 -6.91 9.14
C ASP A 63 3.86 -8.45 9.24
N GLY A 64 4.40 -8.96 10.35
CA GLY A 64 4.54 -10.40 10.61
C GLY A 64 3.22 -11.18 10.65
N ILE A 65 2.07 -10.49 10.74
CA ILE A 65 0.74 -11.12 10.71
C ILE A 65 0.30 -11.58 9.32
N TYR A 66 0.92 -11.07 8.26
CA TYR A 66 0.59 -11.45 6.89
C TYR A 66 1.20 -12.81 6.52
N HIS A 67 0.65 -13.51 5.53
CA HIS A 67 1.23 -14.75 5.01
C HIS A 67 2.57 -14.51 4.29
N GLU A 68 3.36 -15.57 4.10
CA GLU A 68 4.64 -15.54 3.36
C GLU A 68 4.38 -15.52 1.85
N ASN A 69 3.89 -14.39 1.35
CA ASN A 69 3.65 -14.18 -0.08
C ASN A 69 4.92 -13.65 -0.77
N ALA A 70 5.12 -14.01 -2.04
CA ALA A 70 6.27 -13.60 -2.82
C ALA A 70 6.39 -12.07 -2.94
N THR A 71 5.28 -11.34 -2.96
CA THR A 71 5.30 -9.86 -3.04
C THR A 71 5.42 -9.18 -1.67
N PHE A 72 5.49 -9.92 -0.57
CA PHE A 72 5.65 -9.34 0.76
C PHE A 72 7.08 -9.41 1.27
N VAL A 73 7.57 -8.25 1.71
CA VAL A 73 8.84 -8.13 2.42
C VAL A 73 8.52 -7.87 3.88
N LYS A 74 8.70 -8.91 4.69
CA LYS A 74 8.40 -8.87 6.12
C LYS A 74 9.52 -8.24 6.92
N SER A 75 9.17 -7.66 8.05
CA SER A 75 10.16 -7.22 9.03
C SER A 75 10.70 -8.38 9.85
N PHE A 76 11.98 -8.28 10.24
CA PHE A 76 12.57 -9.21 11.19
C PHE A 76 11.89 -9.05 12.56
N THR A 77 11.16 -10.07 12.99
CA THR A 77 10.46 -10.06 14.29
C THR A 77 11.46 -9.91 15.43
N CYS A 78 12.56 -10.67 15.39
CA CYS A 78 13.66 -10.61 16.33
C CYS A 78 14.99 -10.52 15.55
N PRO A 79 15.48 -9.30 15.23
CA PRO A 79 16.80 -9.16 14.62
C PRO A 79 17.86 -9.65 15.61
N ARG A 80 18.85 -10.41 15.13
CA ARG A 80 19.92 -10.92 16.00
C ARG A 80 20.72 -9.77 16.61
N GLU A 81 21.14 -9.92 17.87
CA GLU A 81 21.88 -8.87 18.58
C GLU A 81 23.23 -8.53 17.94
N ASP A 82 23.82 -9.46 17.19
CA ASP A 82 25.09 -9.33 16.50
C ASP A 82 24.95 -8.93 15.01
N ASP A 83 23.73 -8.80 14.49
CA ASP A 83 23.48 -8.47 13.08
C ASP A 83 22.97 -7.02 12.91
N ASP A 84 23.90 -6.09 12.74
CA ASP A 84 23.59 -4.67 12.54
C ASP A 84 22.84 -4.40 11.21
N ARG A 85 22.94 -5.29 10.22
CA ARG A 85 22.21 -5.13 8.94
C ARG A 85 20.73 -5.40 9.15
N GLN A 86 20.38 -6.45 9.90
CA GLN A 86 18.98 -6.73 10.26
C GLN A 86 18.36 -5.61 11.09
N LYS A 87 19.12 -5.05 12.04
CA LYS A 87 18.66 -3.90 12.84
C LYS A 87 18.41 -2.67 11.97
N TYR A 88 19.33 -2.37 11.05
CA TYR A 88 19.18 -1.26 10.12
C TYR A 88 17.94 -1.44 9.23
N PHE A 89 17.77 -2.63 8.64
CA PHE A 89 16.65 -2.94 7.77
C PHE A 89 15.30 -2.82 8.50
N LYS A 90 15.19 -3.40 9.71
CA LYS A 90 14.01 -3.25 10.56
C LYS A 90 13.69 -1.79 10.85
N LYS A 91 14.71 -1.01 11.24
CA LYS A 91 14.54 0.43 11.53
C LYS A 91 14.07 1.22 10.31
N ALA A 92 14.60 0.90 9.12
CA ALA A 92 14.19 1.53 7.86
C ALA A 92 12.72 1.22 7.54
N GLN A 93 12.30 -0.04 7.64
CA GLN A 93 10.91 -0.43 7.43
C GLN A 93 9.95 0.22 8.44
N GLU A 94 10.32 0.24 9.73
CA GLU A 94 9.53 0.91 10.76
C GLU A 94 9.39 2.41 10.51
N ALA A 95 10.41 3.06 9.95
CA ALA A 95 10.35 4.48 9.59
C ALA A 95 9.34 4.73 8.45
N VAL A 96 9.39 3.93 7.38
CA VAL A 96 8.43 4.03 6.26
C VAL A 96 7.00 3.78 6.74
N ARG A 97 6.80 2.78 7.61
CA ARG A 97 5.48 2.50 8.20
C ARG A 97 4.95 3.68 9.02
N LYS A 98 5.83 4.34 9.80
CA LYS A 98 5.48 5.54 10.57
C LYS A 98 5.08 6.73 9.69
N ASP A 99 5.61 6.83 8.47
CA ASP A 99 5.20 7.89 7.54
C ASP A 99 3.73 7.74 7.12
N VAL A 100 3.29 6.51 6.84
CA VAL A 100 1.87 6.19 6.56
C VAL A 100 0.99 6.47 7.77
N GLU A 101 1.39 6.00 8.96
CA GLU A 101 0.68 6.30 10.21
C GLU A 101 0.59 7.80 10.49
N ARG A 102 1.66 8.55 10.19
CA ARG A 102 1.69 10.02 10.32
C ARG A 102 0.70 10.68 9.38
N ALA A 103 0.63 10.25 8.11
CA ALA A 103 -0.35 10.76 7.15
C ALA A 103 -1.79 10.56 7.67
N PHE A 104 -2.12 9.37 8.16
CA PHE A 104 -3.42 9.09 8.79
C PHE A 104 -3.66 9.91 10.05
N GLY A 105 -2.66 10.08 10.91
CA GLY A 105 -2.76 10.88 12.12
C GLY A 105 -3.07 12.35 11.82
N VAL A 106 -2.42 12.93 10.81
CA VAL A 106 -2.70 14.29 10.34
C VAL A 106 -4.10 14.39 9.76
N LEU A 107 -4.50 13.42 8.94
CA LEU A 107 -5.84 13.40 8.33
C LEU A 107 -6.94 13.33 9.41
N LYS A 108 -6.80 12.45 10.41
CA LYS A 108 -7.70 12.34 11.56
C LYS A 108 -7.74 13.64 12.37
N LYS A 109 -6.59 14.23 12.68
CA LYS A 109 -6.52 15.46 13.49
C LYS A 109 -7.17 16.66 12.78
N LYS A 110 -7.05 16.72 11.45
CA LYS A 110 -7.55 17.83 10.63
C LYS A 110 -9.06 17.71 10.37
N TRP A 111 -9.55 16.50 10.13
CA TRP A 111 -10.93 16.27 9.74
C TRP A 111 -11.71 15.58 10.85
N TYR A 112 -12.52 16.36 11.57
CA TYR A 112 -13.33 15.89 12.71
C TYR A 112 -14.23 14.70 12.37
N MET A 113 -14.70 14.63 11.12
CA MET A 113 -15.53 13.54 10.60
C MET A 113 -14.78 12.19 10.51
N ILE A 114 -13.46 12.21 10.30
CA ILE A 114 -12.61 11.01 10.26
C ILE A 114 -12.19 10.62 11.69
N HIS A 115 -12.00 11.60 12.57
CA HIS A 115 -11.61 11.38 13.96
C HIS A 115 -12.70 10.68 14.77
N ASN A 116 -13.97 11.08 14.60
CA ASN A 116 -15.07 10.62 15.43
C ASN A 116 -15.88 9.53 14.73
N SER A 117 -16.54 8.69 15.52
CA SER A 117 -17.53 7.73 15.05
C SER A 117 -18.51 8.44 14.12
N CYS A 118 -18.51 8.06 12.84
CA CYS A 118 -19.31 8.74 11.86
C CYS A 118 -20.79 8.57 12.23
N ARG A 119 -21.54 9.69 12.35
CA ARG A 119 -23.00 9.66 12.54
C ARG A 119 -23.76 9.26 11.27
N ILE A 120 -23.02 9.13 10.16
CA ILE A 120 -23.52 8.72 8.86
C ILE A 120 -23.60 7.19 8.87
N TRP A 121 -24.79 6.66 8.61
CA TRP A 121 -25.04 5.21 8.57
C TRP A 121 -24.89 4.60 7.17
N HIS A 122 -24.84 5.43 6.13
CA HIS A 122 -24.72 4.97 4.75
C HIS A 122 -23.26 4.86 4.31
N LYS A 123 -22.81 3.64 3.99
CA LYS A 123 -21.44 3.31 3.55
C LYS A 123 -20.94 4.19 2.41
N SER A 124 -21.75 4.38 1.37
CA SER A 124 -21.40 5.22 0.22
C SER A 124 -21.07 6.64 0.65
N LYS A 125 -21.88 7.22 1.54
CA LYS A 125 -21.67 8.56 2.07
C LYS A 125 -20.41 8.67 2.93
N ILE A 126 -20.10 7.65 3.74
CA ILE A 126 -18.83 7.61 4.50
C ILE A 126 -17.64 7.59 3.55
N ARG A 127 -17.67 6.72 2.53
CA ARG A 127 -16.63 6.62 1.50
C ARG A 127 -16.44 7.96 0.79
N ASP A 128 -17.51 8.52 0.25
CA ASP A 128 -17.46 9.76 -0.53
C ASP A 128 -16.91 10.91 0.31
N ALA A 129 -17.31 10.99 1.59
CA ALA A 129 -16.82 12.00 2.49
C ALA A 129 -15.34 11.81 2.85
N MET A 130 -14.88 10.57 3.00
CA MET A 130 -13.47 10.26 3.25
C MET A 130 -12.60 10.58 2.02
N TYR A 131 -13.05 10.26 0.81
CA TYR A 131 -12.38 10.67 -0.42
C TYR A 131 -12.33 12.18 -0.57
N ALA A 132 -13.43 12.89 -0.25
CA ALA A 132 -13.43 14.35 -0.22
C ALA A 132 -12.37 14.90 0.76
N CYS A 133 -12.22 14.33 1.95
CA CYS A 133 -11.18 14.73 2.90
C CYS A 133 -9.76 14.48 2.38
N ILE A 134 -9.52 13.40 1.65
CA ILE A 134 -8.20 13.07 1.05
C ILE A 134 -7.89 14.06 -0.07
N ILE A 135 -8.83 14.30 -0.98
CA ILE A 135 -8.68 15.27 -2.07
C ILE A 135 -8.39 16.67 -1.50
N LEU A 136 -9.20 17.14 -0.56
CA LEU A 136 -8.99 18.44 0.08
C LEU A 136 -7.66 18.49 0.85
N HIS A 137 -7.21 17.38 1.44
CA HIS A 137 -5.93 17.32 2.10
C HIS A 137 -4.77 17.49 1.11
N ASN A 138 -4.78 16.76 0.01
CA ASN A 138 -3.77 16.88 -1.06
C ASN A 138 -3.79 18.30 -1.68
N MET A 139 -4.95 18.85 -2.00
CA MET A 139 -5.08 20.23 -2.51
C MET A 139 -4.44 21.26 -1.56
N ILE A 140 -4.62 21.10 -0.24
CA ILE A 140 -4.01 22.00 0.76
C ILE A 140 -2.50 21.78 0.87
N LEU A 141 -2.00 20.57 0.65
CA LEU A 141 -0.55 20.32 0.62
C LEU A 141 0.10 20.97 -0.60
N ASP A 142 -0.56 20.87 -1.76
CA ASP A 142 -0.11 21.46 -3.02
C ASP A 142 -0.09 22.99 -2.94
N ASP A 143 -1.18 23.61 -2.50
CA ASP A 143 -1.29 25.07 -2.29
C ASP A 143 -0.19 25.62 -1.36
N LYS A 144 0.26 24.82 -0.39
CA LYS A 144 1.33 25.19 0.55
C LYS A 144 2.74 24.91 0.04
N GLY A 145 2.89 24.37 -1.18
CA GLY A 145 4.17 23.94 -1.73
C GLY A 145 4.85 22.84 -0.92
N LYS A 146 4.06 22.01 -0.21
CA LYS A 146 4.57 20.94 0.65
C LYS A 146 4.55 19.57 -0.01
N ALA A 147 3.88 19.44 -1.16
CA ALA A 147 3.92 18.23 -1.97
C ALA A 147 5.29 18.10 -2.64
N ILE A 148 5.99 17.01 -2.37
CA ILE A 148 7.28 16.65 -3.00
C ILE A 148 7.06 16.28 -4.45
N CYS A 149 5.90 15.71 -4.78
CA CYS A 149 5.59 15.24 -6.12
C CYS A 149 4.32 15.95 -6.63
N GLN A 150 4.53 17.08 -7.29
CA GLN A 150 3.45 17.92 -7.84
C GLN A 150 2.94 17.42 -9.20
N ASN A 151 3.73 16.57 -9.90
CA ASN A 151 3.52 16.23 -11.31
C ASN A 151 3.81 14.74 -11.60
N TYR A 152 3.08 13.82 -10.98
CA TYR A 152 3.03 12.45 -11.49
C TYR A 152 2.02 12.45 -12.63
N GLU A 153 2.50 12.29 -13.85
CA GLU A 153 1.63 11.92 -14.96
C GLU A 153 1.34 10.43 -14.79
N ASP A 154 0.07 10.06 -14.59
CA ASP A 154 -0.39 8.69 -14.80
C ASP A 154 -0.17 8.37 -16.28
N VAL A 155 1.03 7.90 -16.61
CA VAL A 155 1.26 7.27 -17.89
C VAL A 155 0.61 5.91 -17.78
N ASP A 156 -0.66 5.82 -18.16
CA ASP A 156 -1.37 4.55 -18.29
C ASP A 156 -0.49 3.64 -19.16
N PRO A 157 0.08 2.56 -18.59
CA PRO A 157 0.78 1.58 -19.40
C PRO A 157 -0.20 1.04 -20.44
N PRO A 158 0.28 0.64 -21.62
CA PRO A 158 -0.57 -0.10 -22.56
C PRO A 158 -1.23 -1.26 -21.82
N VAL A 159 -2.56 -1.30 -21.81
CA VAL A 159 -3.31 -2.41 -21.22
C VAL A 159 -3.05 -3.64 -22.08
N GLU A 160 -2.12 -4.49 -21.67
CA GLU A 160 -2.07 -5.86 -22.18
C GLU A 160 -3.25 -6.61 -21.57
N GLU A 161 -4.20 -7.06 -22.39
CA GLU A 161 -5.32 -7.88 -21.92
C GLU A 161 -4.77 -9.20 -21.37
N VAL A 162 -4.72 -9.34 -20.04
CA VAL A 162 -4.33 -10.57 -19.36
C VAL A 162 -5.50 -11.54 -19.38
N THR A 163 -5.28 -12.75 -19.88
CA THR A 163 -6.31 -13.80 -19.91
C THR A 163 -6.68 -14.26 -18.48
N PRO A 164 -7.90 -14.76 -18.25
CA PRO A 164 -8.30 -15.29 -16.94
C PRO A 164 -7.34 -16.38 -16.42
N GLU A 165 -6.82 -17.22 -17.30
CA GLU A 165 -5.85 -18.27 -16.99
C GLU A 165 -4.52 -17.65 -16.49
N GLU A 166 -3.99 -16.66 -17.21
CA GLU A 166 -2.78 -15.94 -16.80
C GLU A 166 -2.97 -15.20 -15.47
N ARG A 167 -4.15 -14.62 -15.20
CA ARG A 167 -4.44 -14.00 -13.90
C ARG A 167 -4.36 -15.01 -12.75
N VAL A 168 -4.82 -16.25 -12.98
CA VAL A 168 -4.73 -17.33 -11.98
C VAL A 168 -3.28 -17.72 -11.73
N GLU A 169 -2.47 -17.80 -12.79
CA GLU A 169 -1.04 -18.10 -12.67
C GLU A 169 -0.26 -17.01 -11.94
N ILE A 170 -0.45 -15.74 -12.32
CA ILE A 170 0.17 -14.59 -11.63
C ILE A 170 -0.25 -14.58 -10.16
N ARG A 171 -1.53 -14.83 -9.87
CA ARG A 171 -2.03 -14.93 -8.49
C ARG A 171 -1.36 -16.05 -7.70
N ALA A 172 -1.11 -17.20 -8.33
CA ALA A 172 -0.39 -18.30 -7.69
C ALA A 172 1.09 -17.93 -7.44
N GLU A 173 1.73 -17.26 -8.39
CA GLU A 173 3.13 -16.82 -8.30
C GLU A 173 3.32 -15.80 -7.16
N ILE A 174 2.50 -14.74 -7.11
CA ILE A 174 2.62 -13.69 -6.09
C ILE A 174 2.30 -14.19 -4.67
N ARG A 175 1.54 -15.29 -4.55
CA ARG A 175 1.25 -15.96 -3.26
C ARG A 175 2.17 -17.13 -2.96
N SER A 176 3.13 -17.42 -3.83
CA SER A 176 4.03 -18.56 -3.65
C SER A 176 4.99 -18.34 -2.50
N ARG A 177 4.93 -19.25 -1.54
CA ARG A 177 5.87 -19.33 -0.41
C ARG A 177 7.27 -19.72 -0.86
N GLU A 178 7.38 -20.55 -1.88
CA GLU A 178 8.67 -20.99 -2.43
C GLU A 178 9.42 -19.79 -3.01
N ILE A 179 8.71 -18.95 -3.77
CA ILE A 179 9.29 -17.73 -4.33
C ILE A 179 9.66 -16.76 -3.20
N HIS A 180 8.80 -16.58 -2.20
CA HIS A 180 9.12 -15.77 -1.01
C HIS A 180 10.45 -16.18 -0.35
N ASN A 181 10.73 -17.48 -0.23
CA ASN A 181 11.95 -17.97 0.42
C ASN A 181 13.21 -17.90 -0.47
N MET A 182 13.05 -17.64 -1.77
CA MET A 182 14.17 -17.46 -2.71
C MET A 182 14.62 -16.00 -2.84
N LEU A 183 13.88 -15.06 -2.24
CA LEU A 183 14.08 -13.61 -2.28
C LEU A 183 14.85 -13.08 -1.07
#